data_AF-A0A371IHW2-F1
#
_entry.id   AF-A0A371IHW2-F1
#
_cell.length_a   1.000
_cell.length_b   1.000
_cell.length_c   1.000
_cell.angle_alpha   90.00
_cell.angle_beta   90.00
_cell.angle_gamma   90.00
#
_symmetry.space_group_name_H-M   'P 1'
#
loop_
_entity.id
_entity.type
_entity.pdbx_description
1 polymer ?
#
loop_
_entity_poly.entity_id
_entity_poly.type
_entity_poly.pdbx_seq_one_letter_code
_entity_poly.pdbx_strand_id
1 'polypeptide(L)'
;MQYKNIAAHNADVEISFEVKELEKAQELDPSWKLDPQLLCSGNGTKVKGGLGPFGLLVLASKGMQEHTAVFFTILRAKKKHLVLMCSDQSRSSLNLKNDLTTYGAFVDVDPVHEELSLRSLVSCNETP
;
A
#
# COMPACT_ATOMS: atom_id res chain seq x y z
N MET A 1 -9.27 4.07 11.12
CA MET A 1 -10.52 3.46 11.64
C MET A 1 -10.26 1.98 11.89
N GLN A 2 -10.77 1.36 12.96
CA GLN A 2 -10.57 -0.08 13.24
C GLN A 2 -11.93 -0.77 13.40
N TYR A 3 -12.23 -1.74 12.54
CA TYR A 3 -13.46 -2.54 12.62
C TYR A 3 -13.22 -3.81 13.45
N LYS A 4 -14.03 -4.03 14.48
CA LYS A 4 -13.84 -5.12 15.46
C LYS A 4 -14.80 -6.32 15.30
N ASN A 5 -15.78 -6.24 14.39
CA ASN A 5 -16.86 -7.24 14.21
C ASN A 5 -16.90 -7.86 12.80
N ILE A 6 -15.75 -7.96 12.14
CA ILE A 6 -15.61 -8.62 10.84
C ILE A 6 -14.77 -9.88 11.07
N ALA A 7 -15.10 -10.98 10.39
CA ALA A 7 -14.21 -12.12 10.31
C ALA A 7 -12.96 -11.69 9.52
N ALA A 8 -12.00 -11.05 10.17
CA ALA A 8 -10.89 -10.35 9.51
C ALA A 8 -9.96 -11.28 8.71
N HIS A 9 -10.07 -12.59 8.93
CA HIS A 9 -9.37 -13.62 8.18
C HIS A 9 -10.14 -14.09 6.92
N ASN A 10 -11.44 -13.78 6.80
CA ASN A 10 -12.30 -14.09 5.66
C ASN A 10 -13.27 -12.92 5.43
N ALA A 11 -12.84 -11.95 4.63
CA ALA A 11 -13.57 -10.70 4.39
C ALA A 11 -13.35 -10.16 2.98
N ASP A 12 -14.36 -9.46 2.47
CA ASP A 12 -14.26 -8.62 1.28
C ASP A 12 -14.33 -7.17 1.74
N VAL A 13 -13.26 -6.41 1.53
CA VAL A 13 -13.14 -5.03 1.98
C VAL A 13 -12.96 -4.13 0.78
N GLU A 14 -13.83 -3.15 0.63
CA GLU A 14 -13.74 -2.08 -0.37
C GLU A 14 -13.68 -0.73 0.32
N ILE A 15 -12.78 0.13 -0.14
CA ILE A 15 -12.57 1.49 0.40
C ILE A 15 -12.20 2.43 -0.74
N SER A 16 -12.72 3.66 -0.69
CA SER A 16 -12.32 4.75 -1.58
C SER A 16 -11.66 5.87 -0.80
N PHE A 17 -10.62 6.48 -1.39
CA PHE A 17 -9.88 7.59 -0.82
C PHE A 17 -10.02 8.83 -1.71
N GLU A 18 -10.64 9.88 -1.16
CA GLU A 18 -10.51 11.24 -1.68
C GLU A 18 -9.18 11.82 -1.18
N VAL A 19 -8.29 12.18 -2.09
CA VAL A 19 -6.97 12.71 -1.73
C VAL A 19 -6.95 14.22 -1.84
N LYS A 20 -6.63 14.89 -0.73
CA LYS A 20 -6.47 16.35 -0.65
C LYS A 20 -5.00 16.71 -0.60
N GLU A 21 -4.70 17.96 -0.90
CA GLU A 21 -3.35 18.53 -0.78
C GLU A 21 -2.30 17.81 -1.65
N LEU A 22 -2.69 17.43 -2.87
CA LEU A 22 -1.86 16.74 -3.87
C LEU A 22 -0.55 17.47 -4.20
N GLU A 23 -0.47 18.76 -3.96
CA GLU A 23 0.75 19.57 -4.07
C GLU A 23 1.83 19.18 -3.06
N LYS A 24 1.46 18.54 -1.94
CA LYS A 24 2.37 18.01 -0.92
C LYS A 24 2.99 16.66 -1.27
N ALA A 25 2.58 16.04 -2.38
CA ALA A 25 3.17 14.79 -2.84
C ALA A 25 4.69 14.96 -3.10
N GLN A 26 5.46 13.95 -2.71
CA GLN A 26 6.92 13.95 -2.87
C GLN A 26 7.27 14.03 -4.35
N GLU A 27 8.17 14.93 -4.70
CA GLU A 27 8.70 14.96 -6.05
C GLU A 27 9.52 13.70 -6.34
N LEU A 28 9.20 13.06 -7.47
CA LEU A 28 9.91 11.90 -7.95
C LEU A 28 11.36 12.27 -8.25
N ASP A 29 12.31 11.59 -7.61
CA ASP A 29 13.73 11.80 -7.84
C ASP A 29 14.13 11.17 -9.20
N PRO A 30 14.73 11.93 -10.12
CA PRO A 30 15.14 11.42 -11.43
C PRO A 30 16.17 10.28 -11.38
N SER A 31 16.88 10.11 -10.26
CA SER A 31 17.83 9.01 -10.06
C SER A 31 17.16 7.68 -9.73
N TRP A 32 15.88 7.69 -9.34
CA TRP A 32 15.17 6.49 -8.97
C TRP A 32 14.85 5.65 -10.19
N LYS A 33 15.07 4.35 -10.09
CA LYS A 33 14.55 3.40 -11.07
C LYS A 33 13.02 3.38 -10.93
N LEU A 34 12.30 3.64 -12.02
CA LEU A 34 10.84 3.59 -12.09
C LEU A 34 10.33 2.15 -12.16
N ASP A 35 10.70 1.38 -11.15
CA ASP A 35 10.32 0.00 -10.95
C ASP A 35 9.42 -0.03 -9.71
N PRO A 36 8.10 -0.26 -9.87
CA PRO A 36 7.15 -0.08 -8.78
C PRO A 36 7.40 -1.07 -7.63
N GLN A 37 7.92 -2.26 -7.92
CA GLN A 37 8.28 -3.22 -6.89
C GLN A 37 9.46 -2.73 -6.04
N LEU A 38 10.50 -2.19 -6.68
CA LEU A 38 11.64 -1.60 -5.95
C LEU A 38 11.20 -0.40 -5.11
N LEU A 39 10.36 0.49 -5.67
CA LEU A 39 9.81 1.65 -4.96
C LEU A 39 9.04 1.23 -3.70
N CYS A 40 8.18 0.20 -3.79
CA CYS A 40 7.43 -0.30 -2.65
C CYS A 40 8.30 -0.99 -1.60
N SER A 41 9.37 -1.67 -2.01
CA SER A 41 10.29 -2.36 -1.07
C SER A 41 11.21 -1.42 -0.29
N GLY A 42 11.26 -0.13 -0.63
CA GLY A 42 12.16 0.85 -0.02
C GLY A 42 13.64 0.64 -0.35
N ASN A 43 13.98 -0.37 -1.18
CA ASN A 43 15.34 -0.66 -1.62
C ASN A 43 15.82 0.39 -2.63
N GLY A 44 16.43 1.45 -2.12
CA GLY A 44 17.02 2.54 -2.91
C GLY A 44 16.23 3.85 -2.88
N THR A 45 15.03 3.84 -2.33
CA THR A 45 14.17 5.03 -2.25
C THR A 45 13.56 5.14 -0.86
N LYS A 46 14.16 5.97 0.00
CA LYS A 46 13.44 6.44 1.19
C LYS A 46 12.34 7.38 0.70
N VAL A 47 11.20 6.83 0.33
CA VAL A 47 9.95 7.60 0.12
C VAL A 47 9.48 8.05 1.50
N LYS A 48 10.18 9.06 2.06
CA LYS A 48 9.99 9.55 3.43
C LYS A 48 9.12 10.80 3.52
N GLY A 49 8.46 11.21 2.43
CA GLY A 49 7.75 12.50 2.44
C GLY A 49 6.73 12.68 1.34
N GLY A 50 6.03 11.61 0.94
CA GLY A 50 4.95 11.68 -0.05
C GLY A 50 3.57 11.62 0.58
N LEU A 51 2.55 11.91 -0.22
CA LEU A 51 1.15 11.71 0.16
C LEU A 51 0.91 10.19 0.22
N GLY A 52 1.02 9.62 1.42
CA GLY A 52 1.04 8.18 1.66
C GLY A 52 2.17 7.77 2.62
N PRO A 53 2.21 6.48 3.01
CA PRO A 53 1.29 5.43 2.62
C PRO A 53 -0.10 5.58 3.28
N PHE A 54 -1.18 5.35 2.52
CA PHE A 54 -2.54 5.22 3.05
C PHE A 54 -3.27 4.04 2.40
N GLY A 55 -4.02 3.27 3.18
CA GLY A 55 -4.60 2.00 2.73
C GLY A 55 -5.11 1.13 3.86
N LEU A 56 -4.94 -0.18 3.69
CA LEU A 56 -5.41 -1.21 4.60
C LEU A 56 -4.24 -1.95 5.25
N LEU A 57 -4.41 -2.30 6.52
CA LEU A 57 -3.64 -3.36 7.17
C LEU A 57 -4.56 -4.58 7.27
N VAL A 58 -4.20 -5.65 6.58
CA VAL A 58 -4.94 -6.92 6.56
C VAL A 58 -4.13 -8.02 7.25
N LEU A 59 -4.82 -9.06 7.71
CA LEU A 59 -4.21 -10.18 8.46
C LEU A 59 -3.29 -9.69 9.60
N ALA A 60 -3.74 -8.66 10.31
CA ALA A 60 -2.93 -7.98 11.32
C ALA A 60 -3.13 -8.60 12.71
N SER A 61 -2.03 -8.87 13.41
CA SER A 61 -2.04 -9.33 14.79
C SER A 61 -2.44 -8.21 15.75
N LYS A 62 -2.94 -8.59 16.94
CA LYS A 62 -3.18 -7.63 18.02
C LYS A 62 -1.84 -7.05 18.48
N GLY A 63 -1.65 -5.75 18.27
CA GLY A 63 -0.39 -5.06 18.54
C GLY A 63 0.50 -4.85 17.30
N MET A 64 0.00 -5.21 16.11
CA MET A 64 0.63 -4.94 14.80
C MET A 64 2.04 -5.53 14.66
N GLN A 65 2.35 -6.61 15.38
CA GLN A 65 3.62 -7.32 15.22
C GLN A 65 3.68 -7.95 13.83
N GLU A 66 2.59 -8.59 13.41
CA GLU A 66 2.36 -9.12 12.06
C GLU A 66 1.25 -8.33 11.36
N HIS A 67 1.42 -8.04 10.08
CA HIS A 67 0.40 -7.47 9.19
C HIS A 67 0.89 -7.48 7.74
N THR A 68 -0.05 -7.50 6.81
CA THR A 68 0.21 -7.15 5.41
C THR A 68 -0.37 -5.77 5.13
N ALA A 69 0.43 -4.85 4.61
CA ALA A 69 -0.01 -3.51 4.27
C ALA A 69 -0.31 -3.40 2.77
N VAL A 70 -1.54 -3.05 2.41
CA VAL A 70 -1.95 -2.78 1.02
C VAL A 70 -2.32 -1.32 0.92
N PHE A 71 -1.54 -0.52 0.19
CA PHE A 71 -1.65 0.94 0.27
C PHE A 71 -1.30 1.63 -1.04
N PHE A 72 -1.74 2.88 -1.14
CA PHE A 72 -1.30 3.81 -2.16
C PHE A 72 -0.24 4.77 -1.63
N THR A 73 0.63 5.21 -2.53
CA THR A 73 1.52 6.36 -2.35
C THR A 73 1.47 7.21 -3.61
N ILE A 74 1.35 8.52 -3.46
CA ILE A 74 1.32 9.46 -4.58
C ILE A 74 2.63 10.23 -4.63
N LEU A 75 3.25 10.21 -5.81
CA LEU A 75 4.45 10.96 -6.15
C LEU A 75 4.10 12.03 -7.18
N ARG A 76 4.78 13.17 -7.12
CA ARG A 76 4.67 14.24 -8.12
C ARG A 76 5.71 14.01 -9.22
N ALA A 77 5.25 13.82 -10.44
CA ALA A 77 6.07 13.68 -11.64
C ALA A 77 5.86 14.91 -12.55
N LYS A 78 6.65 15.97 -12.32
CA LYS A 78 6.53 17.28 -12.99
C LYS A 78 5.12 17.88 -12.80
N LYS A 79 4.29 17.90 -13.85
CA LYS A 79 2.92 18.45 -13.86
C LYS A 79 1.83 17.39 -13.67
N LYS A 80 2.22 16.14 -13.42
CA LYS A 80 1.30 15.01 -13.20
C LYS A 80 1.60 14.33 -11.88
N HIS A 81 0.66 13.52 -11.42
CA HIS A 81 0.82 12.64 -10.28
C HIS A 81 1.01 11.21 -10.75
N LEU A 82 1.84 10.47 -10.03
CA LEU A 82 2.10 9.06 -10.23
C LEU A 82 1.55 8.33 -9.01
N VAL A 83 0.59 7.43 -9.23
CA VAL A 83 -0.02 6.64 -8.16
C VAL A 83 0.65 5.27 -8.13
N LEU A 84 1.26 4.96 -7.00
CA LEU A 84 1.89 3.67 -6.72
C LEU A 84 1.01 2.88 -5.76
N MET A 85 0.65 1.66 -6.12
CA MET A 85 0.01 0.68 -5.24
C MET A 85 1.06 -0.32 -4.77
N CYS A 86 1.13 -0.53 -3.46
CA CYS A 86 2.04 -1.46 -2.82
C CYS A 86 1.27 -2.54 -2.08
N SER A 87 1.78 -3.77 -2.15
CA SER A 87 1.48 -4.85 -1.20
C SER A 87 2.77 -5.14 -0.47
N ASP A 88 2.87 -4.69 0.78
CA ASP A 88 4.01 -4.88 1.65
C ASP A 88 3.72 -5.95 2.70
N GLN A 89 4.28 -7.13 2.46
CA GLN A 89 4.25 -8.27 3.36
C GLN A 89 5.56 -8.48 4.13
N SER A 90 6.47 -7.49 4.15
CA SER A 90 7.73 -7.54 4.90
C SER A 90 7.56 -7.82 6.39
N ARG A 91 6.36 -7.54 6.92
CA ARG A 91 5.92 -7.81 8.29
C ARG A 91 4.75 -8.78 8.38
N SER A 92 4.44 -9.54 7.33
CA SER A 92 3.26 -10.41 7.30
C SER A 92 3.37 -11.63 8.21
N SER A 93 4.59 -12.07 8.55
CA SER A 93 4.82 -13.17 9.46
C SER A 93 6.13 -13.03 10.24
N LEU A 94 6.15 -13.54 11.48
CA LEU A 94 7.36 -13.74 12.26
C LEU A 94 8.18 -14.96 11.78
N ASN A 95 7.60 -15.82 10.93
CA ASN A 95 8.31 -16.94 10.34
C ASN A 95 9.19 -16.48 9.17
N LEU A 96 10.50 -16.40 9.44
CA LEU A 96 11.51 -15.96 8.48
C LEU A 96 11.74 -16.91 7.28
N LYS A 97 11.10 -18.09 7.26
CA LYS A 97 11.15 -19.00 6.10
C LYS A 97 10.15 -18.64 5.02
N ASN A 98 9.16 -17.81 5.32
CA ASN A 98 8.18 -17.37 4.34
C ASN A 98 8.84 -16.39 3.35
N ASP A 99 8.35 -16.40 2.11
CA ASP A 99 8.67 -15.34 1.17
C ASP A 99 7.91 -14.07 1.56
N LEU A 100 8.65 -13.03 1.95
CA LEU A 100 8.13 -11.74 2.38
C LEU A 100 8.35 -10.65 1.32
N THR A 101 8.57 -11.03 0.06
CA THR A 101 8.87 -10.11 -1.05
C THR A 101 7.76 -9.10 -1.29
N THR A 102 8.00 -7.82 -1.00
CA THR A 102 7.07 -6.73 -1.32
C THR A 102 6.79 -6.66 -2.83
N TYR A 103 5.53 -6.39 -3.19
CA TYR A 103 5.09 -6.17 -4.57
C TYR A 103 4.59 -4.74 -4.78
N GLY A 104 4.66 -4.26 -6.02
CA GLY A 104 4.19 -2.93 -6.38
C GLY A 104 3.77 -2.82 -7.84
N ALA A 105 2.82 -1.94 -8.10
CA ALA A 105 2.38 -1.57 -9.45
C ALA A 105 2.03 -0.08 -9.53
N PHE A 106 2.20 0.52 -10.71
CA PHE A 106 1.62 1.83 -10.99
C PHE A 106 0.14 1.68 -11.33
N VAL A 107 -0.67 2.64 -10.88
CA VAL A 107 -2.09 2.70 -11.19
C VAL A 107 -2.32 3.89 -12.13
N ASP A 108 -2.94 3.62 -13.28
CA ASP A 108 -3.29 4.65 -14.26
C ASP A 108 -4.61 5.32 -13.88
N VAL A 109 -4.51 6.30 -13.00
CA VAL A 109 -5.63 7.08 -12.45
C VAL A 109 -5.18 8.52 -12.22
N ASP A 110 -6.07 9.49 -12.42
CA ASP A 110 -5.80 10.89 -12.11
C ASP A 110 -6.38 11.28 -10.74
N PRO A 111 -5.57 11.36 -9.68
CA PRO A 111 -6.06 11.64 -8.33
C PRO A 111 -6.62 13.06 -8.17
N VAL A 112 -6.47 13.94 -9.17
CA VAL A 112 -7.10 15.28 -9.18
C VAL A 112 -8.60 15.19 -9.46
N HIS A 113 -9.02 14.20 -10.26
CA HIS A 113 -10.39 14.10 -10.77
C HIS A 113 -11.13 12.84 -10.28
N GLU A 114 -10.40 11.84 -9.78
CA GLU A 114 -10.92 10.53 -9.42
C GLU A 114 -10.52 10.13 -7.99
N GLU A 115 -11.40 9.41 -7.30
CA GLU A 115 -11.07 8.77 -6.02
C GLU A 115 -10.21 7.52 -6.25
N LEU A 116 -9.35 7.21 -5.30
CA LEU A 116 -8.57 5.97 -5.32
C LEU A 116 -9.35 4.87 -4.62
N SER A 117 -9.93 3.94 -5.38
CA SER A 117 -10.61 2.77 -4.84
C SER A 117 -9.66 1.58 -4.68
N LEU A 118 -9.78 0.89 -3.54
CA LEU A 118 -9.05 -0.33 -3.21
C LEU A 118 -10.04 -1.39 -2.75
N ARG A 119 -10.00 -2.56 -3.39
CA ARG A 119 -10.68 -3.76 -2.93
C ARG A 119 -9.67 -4.83 -2.55
N SER A 120 -9.84 -5.43 -1.37
CA SER A 120 -9.01 -6.52 -0.87
C SER A 120 -9.89 -7.69 -0.44
N LEU A 121 -9.72 -8.82 -1.12
CA LEU A 121 -10.28 -10.10 -0.73
C LEU A 121 -9.29 -10.76 0.25
N VAL A 122 -9.65 -10.76 1.52
CA VAL A 122 -8.85 -11.39 2.57
C VAL A 122 -9.41 -12.79 2.80
N SER A 123 -8.58 -13.80 2.56
CA SER A 123 -8.92 -15.19 2.86
C SER A 123 -7.73 -15.89 3.49
N CYS A 124 -7.97 -16.51 4.64
CA CYS A 124 -7.06 -17.40 5.32
C CYS A 124 -7.81 -18.71 5.53
N ASN A 125 -7.38 -19.77 4.84
CA ASN A 125 -7.82 -21.10 5.18
C ASN A 125 -6.98 -21.57 6.36
N GLU A 126 -7.61 -21.70 7.53
CA GLU A 126 -7.08 -22.60 8.54
C GLU A 126 -7.18 -24.01 7.94
N THR A 127 -6.04 -24.61 7.57
CA THR A 127 -6.01 -26.06 7.41
C THR A 127 -6.37 -26.67 8.77
N PRO A 128 -7.33 -27.62 8.84
CA PRO A 128 -7.69 -28.29 10.08
C PRO A 128 -6.50 -29.03 10.70
#